data_AF-A0A920Q0X2-F1
#
_entry.id   AF-A0A920Q0X2-F1
#
_cell.length_a   1.000
_cell.length_b   1.000
_cell.length_c   1.000
_cell.angle_alpha   90.00
_cell.angle_beta   90.00
_cell.angle_gamma   90.00
#
_symmetry.space_group_name_H-M   'P 1'
#
loop_
_entity.id
_entity.type
_entity.pdbx_description
1 polymer ?
#
loop_
_entity_poly.entity_id
_entity_poly.type
_entity_poly.pdbx_seq_one_letter_code
_entity_poly.pdbx_strand_id
1 'polypeptide(L)'
;MTVDEELGMFYVPTETATNDYYGGYRPGDNLFANSVVALDAETGERVWHFQLTHHEFWDYDIPTAPILVDITVDGAVVKALVQLSKQGFAYVLNRETGEPVWPIEERPVPLSDVPWEWTSPTQPFSH
;
A
#
# COMPACT_ATOMS: atom_id res chain seq x y z
N MET A 1 -8.72 -3.41 8.71
CA MET A 1 -9.63 -2.53 7.96
C MET A 1 -10.08 -1.39 8.85
N THR A 2 -10.43 -0.25 8.24
CA THR A 2 -10.89 0.96 8.94
C THR A 2 -11.99 1.64 8.12
N VAL A 3 -12.98 2.24 8.79
CA VAL A 3 -14.12 2.90 8.14
C VAL A 3 -14.07 4.41 8.44
N ASP A 4 -14.34 5.22 7.42
CA ASP A 4 -14.60 6.65 7.54
C ASP A 4 -16.08 6.93 7.23
N GLU A 5 -16.87 7.18 8.28
CA GLU A 5 -18.29 7.46 8.16
C GLU A 5 -18.58 8.81 7.51
N GLU A 6 -17.65 9.78 7.61
CA GLU A 6 -17.82 11.11 7.01
C GLU A 6 -17.70 11.05 5.49
N LEU A 7 -16.74 10.25 5.01
CA LEU A 7 -16.50 10.07 3.58
C LEU A 7 -17.28 8.89 2.97
N GLY A 8 -17.95 8.08 3.79
CA GLY A 8 -18.65 6.88 3.33
C GLY A 8 -17.71 5.85 2.70
N MET A 9 -16.48 5.73 3.21
CA MET A 9 -15.46 4.84 2.66
C MET A 9 -14.98 3.82 3.69
N PHE A 10 -14.59 2.63 3.21
CA PHE A 10 -13.82 1.68 4.01
C PHE A 10 -12.49 1.33 3.34
N TYR A 11 -11.45 1.25 4.16
CA TYR A 11 -10.07 1.02 3.73
C TYR A 11 -9.64 -0.38 4.14
N VAL A 12 -9.25 -1.17 3.15
CA VAL A 12 -8.85 -2.57 3.29
C VAL A 12 -7.37 -2.69 2.96
N PRO A 13 -6.50 -2.99 3.95
CA PRO A 13 -5.17 -3.47 3.65
C PRO A 13 -5.27 -4.91 3.13
N THR A 14 -4.54 -5.21 2.07
CA THR A 14 -4.45 -6.55 1.49
C THR A 14 -3.07 -7.15 1.75
N GLU A 15 -3.03 -8.45 1.99
CA GLU A 15 -1.79 -9.20 2.23
C GLU A 15 -1.13 -9.65 0.91
N THR A 16 0.00 -10.34 1.05
CA THR A 16 0.76 -10.94 -0.07
C THR A 16 -0.06 -11.95 -0.86
N ALA A 17 0.18 -11.99 -2.18
CA ALA A 17 -0.37 -13.02 -3.06
C ALA A 17 0.30 -14.37 -2.74
N THR A 18 -0.52 -15.43 -2.66
CA THR A 18 -0.13 -16.80 -2.25
C THR A 18 1.33 -17.20 -2.56
N ASN A 19 2.02 -17.70 -1.54
CA ASN A 19 3.43 -18.11 -1.48
C ASN A 19 4.42 -16.96 -1.27
N ASP A 20 4.75 -16.75 0.01
CA ASP A 20 5.52 -15.60 0.52
C ASP A 20 7.04 -15.71 0.28
N TYR A 21 7.52 -16.85 -0.24
CA TYR A 21 8.95 -17.13 -0.34
C TYR A 21 9.43 -17.47 -1.77
N TYR A 22 8.54 -17.46 -2.77
CA TYR A 22 8.92 -17.68 -4.17
C TYR A 22 7.92 -17.04 -5.15
N GLY A 23 8.42 -16.05 -5.90
CA GLY A 23 7.61 -15.25 -6.84
C GLY A 23 7.47 -15.83 -8.26
N GLY A 24 8.21 -16.88 -8.60
CA GLY A 24 8.34 -17.35 -10.00
C GLY A 24 7.06 -17.85 -10.68
N TYR A 25 6.00 -18.15 -9.92
CA TYR A 25 4.69 -18.56 -10.46
C TYR A 25 3.69 -17.41 -10.61
N ARG A 26 4.07 -16.20 -10.19
CA ARG A 26 3.18 -15.02 -10.14
C ARG A 26 3.87 -13.79 -10.72
N PRO A 27 4.27 -13.80 -12.01
CA PRO A 27 4.98 -12.67 -12.62
C PRO A 27 4.15 -11.38 -12.57
N GLY A 28 4.83 -10.24 -12.51
CA GLY A 28 4.22 -8.91 -12.39
C GLY A 28 3.98 -8.49 -10.95
N ASP A 29 3.48 -7.27 -10.76
CA ASP A 29 3.43 -6.61 -9.44
C ASP A 29 2.45 -7.24 -8.45
N ASN A 30 1.64 -8.20 -8.90
CA ASN A 30 0.62 -8.89 -8.12
C ASN A 30 -0.46 -7.98 -7.55
N LEU A 31 -0.78 -6.86 -8.22
CA LEU A 31 -1.86 -5.97 -7.83
C LEU A 31 -3.19 -6.75 -7.67
N PHE A 32 -3.94 -6.64 -6.56
CA PHE A 32 -3.84 -5.71 -5.43
C PHE A 32 -3.20 -6.30 -4.16
N ALA A 33 -2.17 -7.15 -4.25
CA ALA A 33 -1.43 -7.59 -3.07
C ALA A 33 -0.68 -6.42 -2.42
N ASN A 34 -0.45 -6.49 -1.10
CA ASN A 34 0.26 -5.46 -0.32
C ASN A 34 -0.19 -4.04 -0.64
N SER A 35 -1.49 -3.84 -0.67
CA SER A 35 -2.11 -2.58 -1.06
C SER A 35 -3.05 -2.09 0.03
N VAL A 36 -3.24 -0.77 0.09
CA VAL A 36 -4.44 -0.19 0.69
C VAL A 36 -5.44 0.01 -0.43
N VAL A 37 -6.64 -0.55 -0.27
CA VAL A 37 -7.75 -0.39 -1.21
C VAL A 37 -8.86 0.39 -0.51
N ALA A 38 -9.25 1.52 -1.08
CA ALA A 38 -10.41 2.29 -0.64
C ALA A 38 -11.62 1.93 -1.47
N LEU A 39 -12.69 1.57 -0.77
CA LEU A 39 -13.93 1.12 -1.35
C LEU A 39 -15.07 2.00 -0.83
N ASP A 40 -16.03 2.29 -1.71
CA ASP A 40 -17.28 2.92 -1.33
C ASP A 40 -18.05 1.98 -0.38
N ALA A 41 -18.49 2.48 0.76
CA ALA A 41 -19.04 1.66 1.83
C ALA A 41 -20.45 1.11 1.53
N GLU A 42 -21.19 1.72 0.59
CA GLU A 42 -22.53 1.28 0.22
C GLU A 42 -22.49 0.25 -0.91
N THR A 43 -21.66 0.50 -1.92
CA THR A 43 -21.61 -0.26 -3.17
C THR A 43 -20.50 -1.31 -3.21
N GLY A 44 -19.44 -1.11 -2.42
CA GLY A 44 -18.21 -1.89 -2.48
C GLY A 44 -17.35 -1.59 -3.71
N GLU A 45 -17.70 -0.57 -4.50
CA GLU A 45 -16.90 -0.18 -5.67
C GLU A 45 -15.57 0.44 -5.26
N ARG A 46 -14.51 0.16 -6.04
CA ARG A 46 -13.18 0.68 -5.76
C ARG A 46 -13.08 2.15 -6.14
N VAL A 47 -12.78 2.98 -5.15
CA VAL A 47 -12.50 4.42 -5.32
C VAL A 47 -11.05 4.61 -5.73
N TRP A 48 -10.11 4.19 -4.88
CA TRP A 48 -8.67 4.28 -5.14
C TRP A 48 -7.93 3.09 -4.52
N HIS A 49 -6.66 2.93 -4.88
CA HIS A 49 -5.75 2.00 -4.22
C HIS A 49 -4.33 2.55 -4.24
N PHE A 50 -3.50 2.08 -3.33
CA PHE A 50 -2.06 2.32 -3.32
C PHE A 50 -1.34 1.02 -2.99
N GLN A 51 -0.39 0.60 -3.82
CA GLN A 51 0.40 -0.61 -3.58
C GLN A 51 1.71 -0.24 -2.87
N LEU A 52 1.94 -0.82 -1.69
CA LEU A 52 3.09 -0.53 -0.82
C LEU A 52 4.31 -1.39 -1.16
N THR A 53 4.09 -2.58 -1.72
CA THR A 53 5.17 -3.46 -2.15
C THR A 53 4.81 -4.14 -3.47
N HIS A 54 5.61 -3.93 -4.50
CA HIS A 54 5.49 -4.59 -5.79
C HIS A 54 6.09 -5.99 -5.73
N HIS A 55 5.35 -7.00 -6.18
CA HIS A 55 5.84 -8.39 -6.27
C HIS A 55 6.59 -8.85 -5.01
N GLU A 56 5.85 -8.90 -3.91
CA GLU A 56 6.39 -9.17 -2.57
C GLU A 56 6.82 -10.64 -2.43
N PHE A 57 7.97 -10.93 -1.80
CA PHE A 57 8.44 -12.28 -1.43
C PHE A 57 9.41 -12.24 -0.22
N TRP A 58 9.32 -11.18 0.59
CA TRP A 58 10.17 -10.85 1.73
C TRP A 58 9.45 -10.90 3.09
N ASP A 59 8.18 -11.35 3.14
CA ASP A 59 7.28 -11.22 4.30
C ASP A 59 7.11 -9.75 4.76
N TYR A 60 6.93 -8.85 3.79
CA TYR A 60 6.63 -7.42 3.98
C TYR A 60 5.14 -7.09 3.85
N ASP A 61 4.29 -8.03 4.24
CA ASP A 61 2.85 -7.84 4.42
C ASP A 61 2.53 -6.67 5.36
N ILE A 62 1.28 -6.26 5.28
CA ILE A 62 0.72 -5.11 5.97
C ILE A 62 -0.05 -5.62 7.20
N PRO A 63 0.54 -5.58 8.42
CA PRO A 63 -0.04 -6.28 9.56
C PRO A 63 -1.14 -5.48 10.26
N THR A 64 -1.32 -4.21 9.90
CA THR A 64 -2.17 -3.28 10.64
C THR A 64 -3.28 -2.67 9.79
N ALA A 65 -4.42 -2.42 10.44
CA ALA A 65 -5.44 -1.55 9.89
C ALA A 65 -4.88 -0.12 9.67
N PRO A 66 -5.30 0.59 8.61
CA PRO A 66 -4.89 1.98 8.40
C PRO A 66 -5.38 2.89 9.54
N ILE A 67 -4.55 3.86 9.93
CA ILE A 67 -4.91 4.86 10.94
C ILE A 67 -5.45 6.10 10.21
N LEU A 68 -6.66 6.53 10.56
CA LEU A 68 -7.25 7.76 10.01
C LEU A 68 -6.99 8.92 10.96
N VAL A 69 -6.42 10.01 10.45
CA VAL A 69 -6.06 11.18 11.25
C VAL A 69 -6.08 12.43 10.39
N ASP A 70 -6.50 13.55 10.94
CA ASP A 70 -6.40 14.84 10.28
C ASP A 70 -5.07 15.50 10.69
N ILE A 71 -4.23 15.81 9.71
CA ILE A 71 -2.91 16.41 9.92
C ILE A 71 -2.84 17.78 9.26
N THR A 72 -1.95 18.66 9.74
CA THR A 72 -1.68 19.95 9.10
C THR A 72 -0.41 19.87 8.28
N VAL A 73 -0.50 20.13 6.98
CA VAL A 73 0.63 20.14 6.03
C VAL A 73 0.61 21.50 5.32
N ASP A 74 1.72 22.23 5.39
CA ASP A 74 1.87 23.57 4.81
C ASP A 74 0.72 24.55 5.17
N GLY A 75 0.17 24.41 6.37
CA GLY A 75 -0.92 25.24 6.90
C GLY A 75 -2.33 24.82 6.48
N ALA A 76 -2.47 23.77 5.67
CA ALA A 76 -3.77 23.18 5.29
C ALA A 76 -4.03 21.88 6.07
N VAL A 77 -5.29 21.64 6.42
CA VAL A 77 -5.72 20.36 7.02
C VAL A 77 -5.88 19.32 5.91
N VAL A 78 -5.27 18.16 6.09
CA VAL A 78 -5.36 17.00 5.20
C VAL A 78 -5.98 15.85 5.97
N LYS A 79 -7.05 15.25 5.42
CA LYS A 79 -7.63 13.99 5.91
C LYS A 79 -6.69 12.85 5.54
N ALA A 80 -5.79 12.47 6.44
CA ALA A 80 -4.76 11.49 6.17
C ALA A 80 -5.17 10.07 6.56
N LEU A 81 -4.62 9.11 5.82
CA LEU A 81 -4.55 7.69 6.14
C LEU A 81 -3.07 7.33 6.29
N VAL A 82 -2.72 6.73 7.43
CA VAL A 82 -1.37 6.23 7.71
C VAL A 82 -1.38 4.72 7.68
N GLN A 83 -0.60 4.13 6.78
CA GLN A 83 -0.37 2.70 6.70
C GLN A 83 1.07 2.37 7.09
N LEU A 84 1.23 1.61 8.17
CA LEU A 84 2.53 1.10 8.61
C LEU A 84 2.84 -0.20 7.86
N SER A 85 4.11 -0.37 7.45
CA SER A 85 4.60 -1.61 6.83
C SER A 85 5.72 -2.26 7.66
N LYS A 86 5.92 -3.57 7.48
CA LYS A 86 7.04 -4.31 8.10
C LYS A 86 8.42 -3.83 7.61
N GLN A 87 8.49 -3.07 6.52
CA GLN A 87 9.72 -2.42 6.05
C GLN A 87 10.20 -1.29 6.98
N GLY A 88 9.35 -0.86 7.93
CA GLY A 88 9.64 0.26 8.83
C GLY A 88 9.21 1.62 8.29
N PHE A 89 8.46 1.65 7.19
CA PHE A 89 7.92 2.87 6.60
C PHE A 89 6.51 3.19 7.11
N ALA A 90 6.19 4.50 7.13
CA ALA A 90 4.84 5.00 7.32
C ALA A 90 4.35 5.65 6.02
N TYR A 91 3.48 4.96 5.29
CA TYR A 91 2.86 5.49 4.08
C TYR A 91 1.71 6.41 4.46
N VAL A 92 1.85 7.70 4.19
CA VAL A 92 0.84 8.72 4.51
C VAL A 92 0.17 9.20 3.24
N LEU A 93 -1.10 8.88 3.09
CA LEU A 93 -1.92 9.17 1.92
C LEU A 93 -3.06 10.11 2.30
N ASN A 94 -3.51 10.96 1.37
CA ASN A 94 -4.80 11.60 1.48
C ASN A 94 -5.88 10.51 1.38
N ARG A 95 -6.71 10.35 2.41
CA ARG A 95 -7.68 9.25 2.48
C ARG A 95 -8.83 9.42 1.49
N GLU A 96 -9.07 10.63 0.98
CA GLU A 96 -10.06 10.92 -0.07
C GLU A 96 -9.56 10.46 -1.46
N THR A 97 -8.28 10.69 -1.78
CA THR A 97 -7.76 10.53 -3.15
C THR A 97 -6.79 9.37 -3.33
N GLY A 98 -6.20 8.87 -2.24
CA GLY A 98 -5.10 7.90 -2.27
C GLY A 98 -3.75 8.51 -2.64
N GLU A 99 -3.68 9.83 -2.85
CA GLU A 99 -2.44 10.50 -3.23
C GLU A 99 -1.49 10.61 -2.03
N PRO A 100 -0.17 10.42 -2.23
CA PRO A 100 0.81 10.61 -1.16
C PRO A 100 0.79 12.04 -0.63
N VAL A 101 0.77 12.19 0.69
CA VAL A 101 0.89 13.50 1.36
C VAL A 101 2.29 14.07 1.17
N TRP A 102 3.31 13.21 1.28
CA TRP A 102 4.70 13.52 0.96
C TRP A 102 5.17 12.64 -0.19
N PRO A 103 6.20 13.05 -0.95
CA PRO A 103 6.73 12.25 -2.04
C PRO A 103 7.10 10.84 -1.58
N ILE A 104 6.59 9.84 -2.31
CA ILE A 104 7.02 8.45 -2.20
C ILE A 104 7.82 8.17 -3.47
N GLU A 105 9.09 7.80 -3.29
CA GLU A 105 10.02 7.63 -4.41
C GLU A 105 10.14 6.16 -4.78
N GLU A 106 10.02 5.85 -6.06
CA GLU A 106 10.43 4.55 -6.59
C GLU A 106 11.95 4.43 -6.57
N ARG A 107 12.47 3.48 -5.81
CA ARG A 107 13.92 3.23 -5.70
C ARG A 107 14.29 1.85 -6.22
N PRO A 108 15.40 1.72 -6.95
CA PRO A 108 15.91 0.41 -7.37
C PRO A 108 16.15 -0.50 -6.16
N VAL A 109 15.71 -1.76 -6.28
CA VAL A 109 15.97 -2.81 -5.30
C VAL A 109 16.79 -3.94 -5.92
N PRO A 110 17.49 -4.76 -5.12
CA PRO A 110 18.23 -5.91 -5.64
C PRO A 110 17.30 -6.85 -6.43
N LEU A 111 17.76 -7.25 -7.62
CA LEU A 111 17.09 -8.28 -8.40
C LEU A 111 17.51 -9.67 -7.90
N SER A 112 16.60 -10.63 -8.00
CA SER A 112 16.91 -12.02 -7.65
C SER A 112 17.88 -12.65 -8.65
N ASP A 113 18.77 -13.49 -8.14
CA ASP A 113 19.64 -14.39 -8.91
C ASP A 113 19.13 -15.83 -8.95
N VAL A 114 17.98 -16.10 -8.31
CA VAL A 114 17.34 -17.42 -8.30
C VAL A 114 16.71 -17.69 -9.67
N PRO A 115 17.03 -18.81 -10.32
CA PRO A 115 16.41 -19.16 -11.60
C PRO A 115 14.89 -19.15 -11.53
N TRP A 116 14.26 -18.47 -12.49
CA TRP A 116 12.81 -18.35 -12.65
C TRP A 116 12.07 -17.49 -11.61
N GLU A 117 12.78 -16.94 -10.62
CA GLU A 117 12.20 -15.94 -9.74
C GLU A 117 12.04 -14.60 -10.48
N TRP A 118 10.93 -13.93 -10.24
CA TRP A 118 10.69 -12.60 -10.77
C TRP A 118 10.89 -11.59 -9.64
N THR A 119 11.32 -10.38 -9.97
CA THR A 119 11.48 -9.29 -8.99
C THR A 119 11.04 -7.99 -9.63
N SER A 120 10.39 -7.13 -8.85
CA SER A 120 10.14 -5.76 -9.30
C SER A 120 11.48 -5.00 -9.37
N PRO A 121 11.74 -4.20 -10.42
CA PRO A 121 12.95 -3.40 -10.52
C PRO A 121 13.03 -2.28 -9.47
N THR A 122 11.87 -1.80 -8.99
CA THR A 122 11.77 -0.73 -7.99
C THR A 122 10.74 -1.06 -6.92
N GLN A 123 10.84 -0.36 -5.79
CA GLN A 123 9.81 -0.32 -4.75
C GLN A 123 9.52 1.14 -4.36
N PRO A 124 8.31 1.44 -3.89
CA PRO A 124 8.00 2.73 -3.29
C PRO A 124 8.69 2.85 -1.92
N PHE A 125 9.40 3.94 -1.68
CA PHE A 125 10.03 4.25 -0.39
C PHE A 125 9.37 5.49 0.20
N SER A 126 8.80 5.32 1.40
CA SER A 126 8.35 6.44 2.22
C SER A 126 9.42 6.87 3.22
N HIS A 127 9.09 7.85 4.06
CA HIS A 127 9.95 8.39 5.10
C HIS A 127 9.88 7.58 6.41
#